data_AF-A0A929X454-F1
#
_entry.id   AF-A0A929X454-F1
#
_cell.length_a   1.000
_cell.length_b   1.000
_cell.length_c   1.000
_cell.angle_alpha   90.00
_cell.angle_beta   90.00
_cell.angle_gamma   90.00
#
_symmetry.space_group_name_H-M   'P 1'
#
loop_
_entity.id
_entity.type
_entity.pdbx_description
1 polymer ?
#
loop_
_entity_poly.entity_id
_entity_poly.type
_entity_poly.pdbx_seq_one_letter_code
_entity_poly.pdbx_strand_id
1 'polypeptide(L)' 'MKFEVECEIYKIDEIGDDDKYVFLTRERDGVDKQIFDISDELYNQILDDGSIEYLVYKNGEFEVK' A
#
# COMPACT_ATOMS: atom_id res chain seq x y z
N MET A 1 23.40 -12.19 -10.35
CA MET A 1 22.58 -11.54 -9.32
C MET A 1 21.16 -12.02 -9.50
N LYS A 2 20.61 -12.78 -8.54
CA LYS A 2 19.17 -12.97 -8.46
C LYS A 2 18.65 -11.69 -7.82
N PHE A 3 18.02 -10.82 -8.59
CA PHE A 3 17.28 -9.71 -8.02
C PHE A 3 16.08 -10.36 -7.32
N GLU A 4 16.18 -10.56 -6.01
CA GLU A 4 15.01 -10.79 -5.18
C GLU A 4 14.18 -9.53 -5.33
N VAL A 5 13.15 -9.61 -6.17
CA VAL A 5 12.13 -8.58 -6.19
C VAL A 5 11.40 -8.77 -4.87
N GLU A 6 11.65 -7.90 -3.90
CA GLU A 6 10.96 -7.90 -2.63
C GLU A 6 9.50 -7.55 -2.91
N CYS A 7 8.69 -8.58 -3.17
CA CYS A 7 7.23 -8.48 -3.19
C CYS A 7 6.78 -8.52 -1.73
N GLU A 8 6.56 -7.35 -1.15
CA GLU A 8 6.00 -7.22 0.18
C GLU A 8 4.49 -6.96 0.07
N ILE A 9 3.69 -7.71 0.83
CA ILE A 9 2.24 -7.52 0.88
C ILE A 9 1.90 -6.72 2.12
N TYR A 10 1.12 -5.67 1.93
CA TYR A 10 0.61 -4.79 2.98
C TYR A 10 -0.91 -4.78 2.94
N LYS A 11 -1.53 -4.84 4.11
CA LYS A 11 -2.97 -4.66 4.29
C LYS A 11 -3.26 -3.18 4.55
N ILE A 12 -4.28 -2.62 3.92
CA ILE A 12 -4.79 -1.29 4.21
C ILE A 12 -5.61 -1.35 5.49
N ASP A 13 -5.20 -0.59 6.50
CA ASP A 13 -5.90 -0.51 7.79
C ASP A 13 -6.77 0.75 7.86
N GLU A 14 -6.23 1.89 7.41
CA GLU A 14 -6.90 3.19 7.44
C GLU A 14 -6.47 4.06 6.25
N ILE A 15 -7.37 4.92 5.79
CA ILE A 15 -7.11 5.92 4.76
C ILE A 15 -7.55 7.26 5.32
N GLY A 16 -6.63 8.23 5.35
CA GLY A 16 -6.90 9.57 5.83
C GLY A 16 -6.96 10.58 4.68
N ASP A 17 -8.08 11.27 4.53
CA ASP A 17 -8.29 12.27 3.46
C ASP A 17 -7.67 13.64 3.76
N ASP A 18 -7.63 14.04 5.03
CA ASP A 18 -7.17 15.37 5.48
C ASP A 18 -5.69 15.63 5.09
N ASP A 19 -4.84 14.61 5.24
CA ASP A 19 -3.41 14.63 4.92
C ASP A 19 -3.04 13.67 3.76
N LYS A 20 -4.03 13.08 3.08
CA LYS A 20 -3.87 12.04 2.03
C LYS A 20 -2.83 10.98 2.38
N TYR A 21 -3.12 10.15 3.38
CA TYR A 21 -2.25 9.05 3.77
C TYR A 21 -2.96 7.71 3.75
N VAL A 22 -2.18 6.64 3.62
CA VAL A 22 -2.65 5.26 3.77
C VAL A 22 -1.84 4.59 4.87
N PHE A 23 -2.54 4.02 5.85
CA PHE A 23 -1.96 3.21 6.89
C PHE A 23 -1.95 1.75 6.44
N LEU A 24 -0.75 1.17 6.46
CA LEU A 24 -0.48 -0.15 5.91
C LEU A 24 0.15 -1.05 6.97
N THR A 25 -0.32 -2.28 7.07
CA THR A 25 0.28 -3.31 7.94
C THR A 25 0.84 -4.43 7.09
N ARG A 26 2.15 -4.71 7.20
CA ARG A 26 2.81 -5.76 6.43
C ARG A 26 2.31 -7.14 6.86
N GLU A 27 1.75 -7.91 5.93
CA GLU A 27 1.12 -9.21 6.20
C GLU A 27 2.10 -10.21 6.85
N ARG A 28 3.36 -10.19 6.40
CA ARG A 28 4.37 -11.18 6.80
C ARG A 28 4.76 -11.13 8.28
N ASP A 29 4.85 -9.93 8.85
CA ASP A 29 5.48 -9.70 10.16
C ASP A 29 4.70 -8.72 11.05
N GLY A 30 3.60 -8.14 10.54
CA GLY A 30 2.75 -7.19 11.27
C GLY A 30 3.33 -5.78 11.41
N VAL A 31 4.42 -5.47 10.69
CA VAL A 31 5.04 -4.13 10.73
C VAL A 31 4.10 -3.11 10.12
N ASP A 32 3.72 -2.11 10.92
CA ASP A 32 2.99 -0.94 10.51
C ASP A 32 3.85 0.06 9.71
N LYS A 33 3.23 0.69 8.71
CA LYS A 33 3.83 1.68 7.83
C LYS A 33 2.77 2.70 7.43
N GLN A 34 3.03 3.96 7.70
CA GLN A 34 2.22 5.05 7.20
C GLN A 34 2.89 5.64 5.97
N ILE A 35 2.15 5.72 4.86
CA ILE A 35 2.64 6.31 3.61
C ILE A 35 1.85 7.58 3.28
N PHE A 36 2.58 8.65 2.98
CA PHE A 36 2.06 9.94 2.53
C PHE A 36 2.37 10.20 1.05
N ASP A 37 3.30 9.43 0.48
CA ASP A 37 3.77 9.55 -0.91
C ASP A 37 3.20 8.40 -1.74
N ILE A 38 1.87 8.31 -1.80
CA ILE A 38 1.15 7.41 -2.70
C ILE A 38 0.66 8.22 -3.89
N SER A 39 0.74 7.67 -5.09
CA SER A 39 0.26 8.36 -6.28
C SER A 39 -1.24 8.65 -6.16
N ASP A 40 -1.68 9.85 -6.56
CA ASP A 40 -3.11 10.22 -6.54
C ASP A 40 -3.98 9.20 -7.29
N GLU A 41 -3.47 8.59 -8.36
CA GLU A 41 -4.20 7.55 -9.10
C GLU A 41 -4.50 6.33 -8.23
N LEU A 42 -3.49 5.79 -7.53
CA LEU A 42 -3.66 4.64 -6.64
C LEU A 42 -4.52 5.00 -5.42
N TYR A 43 -4.31 6.18 -4.84
CA TYR A 43 -5.12 6.67 -3.72
C TYR A 43 -6.61 6.76 -4.10
N ASN A 44 -6.93 7.39 -5.24
CA ASN A 44 -8.30 7.46 -5.74
C ASN A 44 -8.85 6.07 -6.10
N GLN A 45 -8.01 5.16 -6.61
CA GLN A 45 -8.43 3.79 -6.91
C GLN A 45 -8.84 3.03 -5.65
N ILE A 46 -8.08 3.15 -4.55
CA ILE A 46 -8.42 2.54 -3.27
C ILE A 46 -9.71 3.15 -2.70
N LEU A 47 -9.90 4.46 -2.84
CA LEU A 47 -11.12 5.14 -2.37
C LEU A 47 -12.36 4.78 -3.20
N ASP A 48 -12.23 4.70 -4.51
CA ASP A 48 -13.33 4.35 -5.44
C ASP A 48 -13.69 2.87 -5.31
N ASP A 49 -12.66 2.01 -5.25
CA ASP A 49 -12.80 0.57 -5.07
C ASP A 49 -12.59 0.21 -3.59
N GLY A 50 -13.66 0.38 -2.81
CA GLY A 50 -13.70 0.01 -1.39
C GLY A 50 -13.56 -1.50 -1.10
N SER A 51 -13.25 -2.32 -2.11
CA SER A 51 -12.89 -3.73 -1.95
C SER A 51 -11.38 -3.94 -1.92
N ILE A 52 -10.57 -2.90 -2.19
CA ILE A 52 -9.11 -2.99 -2.12
C ILE A 52 -8.67 -3.01 -0.66
N GLU A 53 -8.35 -4.21 -0.18
CA GLU A 53 -7.86 -4.43 1.17
C GLU A 53 -6.33 -4.57 1.25
N TYR A 54 -5.65 -4.82 0.13
CA TYR A 54 -4.22 -5.15 0.10
C TYR A 54 -3.48 -4.44 -1.03
N LEU A 55 -2.27 -3.98 -0.72
CA LEU A 55 -1.30 -3.44 -1.66
C LEU A 55 -0.06 -4.33 -1.70
N VAL A 56 0.56 -4.43 -2.86
CA VAL A 56 1.84 -5.09 -3.07
C VAL A 56 2.88 -4.01 -3.31
N TYR A 57 3.93 -4.00 -2.50
CA TYR A 57 5.11 -3.18 -2.75
C TYR A 57 6.10 -3.99 -3.57
N LYS A 58 6.49 -3.48 -4.73
CA LYS A 58 7.39 -4.14 -5.67
C LYS A 58 8.18 -3.09 -6.45
N ASN A 59 9.48 -3.31 -6.63
CA ASN A 59 10.36 -2.38 -7.37
C ASN A 59 10.38 -0.93 -6.86
N GLY A 60 10.01 -0.67 -5.60
CA GLY A 60 9.98 0.69 -5.06
C GLY A 60 8.60 1.37 -5.14
N GLU A 61 7.60 0.71 -5.70
CA GLU A 61 6.26 1.26 -5.94
C GLU A 61 5.19 0.36 -5.32
N PHE A 62 4.05 0.95 -4.95
CA PHE A 62 2.87 0.22 -4.49
C PHE A 62 1.92 -0.02 -5.66
N GLU A 63 1.36 -1.23 -5.71
CA GLU A 63 0.38 -1.66 -6.69
C GLU A 63 -0.78 -2.38 -5.96
N VAL A 64 -1.97 -2.41 -6.54
CA VAL A 64 -3.09 -3.21 -6.03
C VAL A 64 -2.77 -4.70 -6.21
N LYS A 65 -3.09 -5.54 -5.21
CA LYS A 65 -2.86 -6.99 -5.24
C LYS A 65 -3.69 -7.73 -6.29
#